data_AF-A0A0D1ED46-F1
#
_entry.id   AF-A0A0D1ED46-F1
#
_cell.length_a   1.000
_cell.length_b   1.000
_cell.length_c   1.000
_cell.angle_alpha   90.00
_cell.angle_beta   90.00
_cell.angle_gamma   90.00
#
_symmetry.space_group_name_H-M   'P 1'
#
loop_
_entity.id
_entity.type
_entity.pdbx_description
1 polymer ?
#
loop_
_entity_poly.entity_id
_entity_poly.type
_entity_poly.pdbx_seq_one_letter_code
_entity_poly.pdbx_strand_id
1 'polypeptide(L)'
;MSLLSRRLFGQARSSLSRDAVSTSAWGIRHESSSAIAQRTVASGSCSTDSAPPTHYRITLRRSGIGMPEKINRTLQGLGLKKRLQSVYRPIGPAMAGAILAVKELVHVENVRRLSDADQMLLSDQDAVWVNEAGEIVDPGKAAKKAPRGYKIVGNVVSEVRDQQIKNASS
;
A
#
# COMPACT_ATOMS: atom_id res chain seq x y z
N MET A 1 42.60 -40.41 -40.46
CA MET A 1 43.15 -41.70 -40.01
C MET A 1 42.85 -41.85 -38.52
N SER A 2 42.20 -42.97 -38.15
CA SER A 2 42.14 -43.62 -36.82
C SER A 2 41.76 -42.76 -35.59
N LEU A 3 40.52 -42.81 -35.08
CA LEU A 3 39.88 -43.84 -34.23
C LEU A 3 40.33 -43.87 -32.74
N LEU A 4 39.31 -43.71 -31.88
CA LEU A 4 39.00 -44.51 -30.67
C LEU A 4 39.95 -44.50 -29.46
N SER A 5 39.42 -44.03 -28.31
CA SER A 5 39.43 -44.68 -26.98
C SER A 5 39.31 -43.62 -25.88
N ARG A 6 38.65 -43.79 -24.73
CA ARG A 6 37.88 -44.86 -24.10
C ARG A 6 37.06 -44.17 -22.99
N ARG A 7 35.78 -44.54 -22.85
CA ARG A 7 35.01 -44.42 -21.60
C ARG A 7 35.05 -45.77 -20.88
N LEU A 8 34.80 -45.76 -19.55
CA LEU A 8 34.70 -46.84 -18.53
C LEU A 8 35.75 -46.57 -17.45
N PHE A 9 35.55 -46.54 -16.13
CA PHE A 9 34.63 -47.11 -15.12
C PHE A 9 34.53 -46.03 -14.00
N GLY A 10 33.62 -45.95 -13.03
CA GLY A 10 32.68 -46.86 -12.40
C GLY A 10 32.52 -46.47 -10.91
N GLN A 11 31.30 -46.59 -10.39
CA GLN A 11 30.90 -46.82 -8.97
C GLN A 11 30.98 -45.69 -7.91
N ALA A 12 29.78 -45.17 -7.63
CA ALA A 12 29.05 -45.22 -6.34
C ALA A 12 29.75 -44.82 -5.03
N ARG A 13 29.21 -43.79 -4.34
CA ARG A 13 29.21 -43.70 -2.86
C ARG A 13 27.98 -42.95 -2.31
N SER A 14 27.14 -43.73 -1.62
CA SER A 14 26.42 -43.46 -0.35
C SER A 14 25.55 -42.20 -0.20
N SER A 15 24.24 -42.43 -0.22
CA SER A 15 23.23 -41.66 0.51
C SER A 15 23.45 -41.76 2.01
N LEU A 16 23.54 -40.62 2.70
CA LEU A 16 23.41 -40.55 4.15
C LEU A 16 22.20 -39.70 4.48
N SER A 17 21.12 -40.40 4.81
CA SER A 17 19.98 -39.88 5.55
C SER A 17 20.47 -39.27 6.87
N ARG A 18 19.94 -38.10 7.22
CA ARG A 18 20.01 -37.58 8.59
C ARG A 18 18.62 -37.72 9.19
N ASP A 19 18.51 -38.70 10.07
CA ASP A 19 17.33 -38.97 10.86
C ASP A 19 17.00 -37.80 11.79
N ALA A 20 15.70 -37.50 11.85
CA ALA A 20 15.09 -36.55 12.75
C ALA A 20 14.98 -37.17 14.15
N VAL A 21 15.45 -36.44 15.16
CA VAL A 21 15.24 -36.78 16.57
C VAL A 21 13.85 -36.29 16.98
N SER A 22 12.95 -37.26 17.13
CA SER A 22 11.68 -37.14 17.83
C SER A 22 11.95 -37.15 19.34
N THR A 23 11.62 -36.06 20.02
CA THR A 23 11.50 -36.02 21.48
C THR A 23 10.04 -35.82 21.81
N SER A 24 9.36 -36.94 22.02
CA SER A 24 8.09 -36.99 22.74
C SER A 24 8.41 -37.21 24.21
N ALA A 25 7.81 -36.44 25.13
CA ALA A 25 7.26 -36.97 26.37
C ALA A 25 6.70 -35.87 27.28
N TRP A 26 5.62 -36.30 27.97
CA TRP A 26 4.89 -35.66 29.08
C TRP A 26 3.87 -34.60 28.63
N GLY A 27 2.58 -34.71 28.93
CA GLY A 27 1.87 -35.60 29.83
C GLY A 27 0.64 -34.85 30.37
N ILE A 28 -0.54 -35.47 30.25
CA ILE A 28 -1.74 -35.32 31.10
C ILE A 28 -2.38 -33.91 31.21
N ARG A 29 -3.38 -33.71 30.34
CA ARG A 29 -4.78 -33.26 30.57
C ARG A 29 -5.08 -32.39 31.81
N HIS A 30 -5.66 -31.21 31.55
CA HIS A 30 -6.91 -30.79 32.21
C HIS A 30 -7.83 -30.11 31.17
N GLU A 31 -8.98 -30.75 30.95
CA GLU A 31 -10.16 -30.17 30.32
C GLU A 31 -10.90 -29.28 31.33
N SER A 32 -11.60 -28.28 30.79
CA SER A 32 -12.72 -27.54 31.39
C SER A 32 -12.39 -26.39 32.35
N SER A 33 -12.67 -25.15 31.93
CA SER A 33 -13.93 -24.45 32.27
C SER A 33 -13.85 -22.94 31.96
N SER A 34 -14.67 -22.52 30.99
CA SER A 34 -15.45 -21.27 30.96
C SER A 34 -14.96 -20.03 31.73
N ALA A 35 -14.44 -19.04 31.00
CA ALA A 35 -14.75 -17.62 31.22
C ALA A 35 -14.25 -16.79 30.02
N ILE A 36 -14.99 -16.85 28.90
CA ILE A 36 -14.86 -15.86 27.84
C ILE A 36 -15.45 -14.56 28.39
N ALA A 37 -14.58 -13.72 28.98
CA ALA A 37 -14.90 -12.33 29.22
C ALA A 37 -14.82 -11.59 27.88
N GLN A 38 -15.89 -11.68 27.09
CA GLN A 38 -16.14 -10.76 25.98
C GLN A 38 -16.30 -9.37 26.56
N ARG A 39 -15.16 -8.67 26.65
CA ARG A 39 -15.13 -7.25 26.94
C ARG A 39 -15.56 -6.54 25.66
N THR A 40 -16.87 -6.39 25.52
CA THR A 40 -17.50 -5.58 24.49
C THR A 40 -17.09 -4.13 24.74
N VAL A 41 -15.94 -3.72 24.20
CA VAL A 41 -15.65 -2.31 24.03
C VAL A 41 -16.64 -1.82 22.99
N ALA A 42 -17.58 -0.99 23.44
CA ALA A 42 -18.54 -0.31 22.60
C ALA A 42 -17.77 0.43 21.49
N SER A 43 -17.79 -0.16 20.30
CA SER A 43 -17.29 0.47 19.08
C SER A 43 -18.30 1.55 18.69
N GLY A 44 -18.10 2.75 19.23
CA GLY A 44 -18.68 3.94 18.67
C GLY A 44 -18.00 4.25 17.34
N SER A 45 -18.48 3.66 16.26
CA SER A 45 -18.12 4.10 14.90
C SER A 45 -19.41 4.36 14.15
N CYS A 46 -19.73 5.64 14.00
CA CYS A 46 -20.64 6.11 12.98
C CYS A 46 -20.17 5.55 11.63
N SER A 47 -21.00 4.71 11.03
CA SER A 47 -20.78 4.14 9.71
C SER A 47 -21.01 5.23 8.66
N THR A 48 -19.97 5.96 8.27
CA THR A 48 -19.91 6.48 6.92
C THR A 48 -19.60 5.31 6.00
N ASP A 49 -20.38 5.21 4.92
CA ASP A 49 -20.36 4.21 3.85
C ASP A 49 -18.98 4.11 3.16
N SER A 50 -18.00 3.55 3.86
CA SER A 50 -16.58 3.59 3.50
C SER A 50 -16.13 2.22 3.03
N ALA A 51 -16.26 2.00 1.72
CA ALA A 51 -15.65 0.86 1.05
C ALA A 51 -14.13 0.83 1.31
N PRO A 52 -13.50 -0.36 1.37
CA PRO A 52 -12.09 -0.47 1.71
C PRO A 52 -11.21 0.31 0.72
N PRO A 53 -10.12 0.96 1.20
CA PRO A 53 -9.19 1.64 0.32
C PRO A 53 -8.52 0.63 -0.62
N THR A 54 -8.30 1.05 -1.86
CA THR A 54 -7.74 0.18 -2.91
C THR A 54 -6.37 0.63 -3.38
N HIS A 55 -6.08 1.93 -3.27
CA HIS A 55 -4.86 2.54 -3.79
C HIS A 55 -4.22 3.47 -2.75
N TYR A 56 -2.91 3.66 -2.90
CA TYR A 56 -2.16 4.73 -2.28
C TYR A 56 -2.15 5.94 -3.22
N ARG A 57 -2.49 7.11 -2.69
CA ARG A 57 -2.12 8.39 -3.27
C ARG A 57 -0.81 8.83 -2.66
N ILE A 58 0.24 8.89 -3.48
CA ILE A 58 1.59 9.25 -3.05
C ILE A 58 1.90 10.64 -3.59
N THR A 59 2.11 11.61 -2.71
CA THR A 59 2.43 12.99 -3.08
C THR A 59 3.84 13.36 -2.66
N LEU A 60 4.68 13.80 -3.60
CA LEU A 60 6.04 14.24 -3.28
C LEU A 60 6.03 15.63 -2.61
N ARG A 61 6.29 15.72 -1.32
CA ARG A 61 6.28 16.99 -0.56
C ARG A 61 7.62 17.72 -0.61
N ARG A 62 8.72 16.96 -0.61
CA ARG A 62 10.11 17.45 -0.69
C ARG A 62 10.80 16.83 -1.90
N SER A 63 11.71 17.57 -2.56
CA SER A 63 12.43 17.03 -3.72
C SER A 63 13.53 16.05 -3.30
N GLY A 64 13.92 15.15 -4.20
CA GLY A 64 15.06 14.23 -4.02
C GLY A 64 16.44 14.86 -4.27
N ILE A 65 16.54 16.19 -4.36
CA ILE A 65 17.81 16.87 -4.64
C ILE A 65 18.76 16.64 -3.45
N GLY A 66 19.98 16.20 -3.73
CA GLY A 66 20.98 15.88 -2.70
C GLY A 66 20.71 14.58 -1.94
N MET A 67 19.70 13.80 -2.34
CA MET A 67 19.47 12.47 -1.76
C MET A 67 20.40 11.41 -2.39
N PRO A 68 20.75 10.35 -1.64
CA PRO A 68 21.46 9.19 -2.18
C PRO A 68 20.80 8.61 -3.44
N GLU A 69 21.61 8.07 -4.36
CA GLU A 69 21.14 7.52 -5.63
C GLU A 69 20.05 6.45 -5.46
N LYS A 70 20.16 5.61 -4.41
CA LYS A 70 19.17 4.58 -4.09
C LYS A 70 17.77 5.17 -3.88
N ILE A 71 17.67 6.26 -3.12
CA ILE A 71 16.40 6.96 -2.85
C ILE A 71 15.86 7.57 -4.15
N ASN A 72 16.73 8.18 -4.95
CA ASN A 72 16.35 8.74 -6.24
C ASN A 72 15.84 7.68 -7.23
N ARG A 73 16.46 6.50 -7.26
CA ARG A 73 15.97 5.36 -8.06
C ARG A 73 14.60 4.89 -7.58
N THR A 74 14.36 4.84 -6.26
CA THR A 74 13.04 4.50 -5.72
C THR A 74 11.98 5.53 -6.12
N LEU A 75 12.28 6.84 -6.02
CA LEU A 75 11.36 7.90 -6.48
C LEU A 75 11.04 7.78 -7.98
N GLN A 76 12.04 7.51 -8.81
CA GLN A 76 11.86 7.28 -10.25
C GLN A 76 11.00 6.05 -10.53
N GLY A 77 11.22 4.94 -9.80
CA GLY A 77 10.43 3.72 -9.91
C GLY A 77 8.96 3.90 -9.50
N LEU A 78 8.70 4.74 -8.51
CA LEU A 78 7.32 5.13 -8.15
C LEU A 78 6.69 6.04 -9.23
N GLY A 79 7.49 6.78 -9.98
CA GLY A 79 7.06 7.73 -11.01
C GLY A 79 6.99 9.18 -10.53
N LEU A 80 7.61 9.49 -9.38
CA LEU A 80 7.65 10.82 -8.79
C LEU A 80 8.85 11.58 -9.33
N LYS A 81 8.61 12.52 -10.25
CA LYS A 81 9.65 13.33 -10.90
C LYS A 81 9.69 14.76 -10.40
N LYS A 82 8.51 15.34 -10.12
CA LYS A 82 8.37 16.75 -9.72
C LYS A 82 7.77 16.87 -8.31
N ARG A 83 8.13 17.94 -7.60
CA ARG A 83 7.52 18.27 -6.31
C ARG A 83 6.03 18.54 -6.49
N LEU A 84 5.24 18.17 -5.48
CA LEU A 84 3.77 18.23 -5.43
C LEU A 84 3.06 17.35 -6.48
N GLN A 85 3.80 16.54 -7.22
CA GLN A 85 3.22 15.52 -8.08
C GLN A 85 2.60 14.43 -7.20
N SER A 86 1.36 14.05 -7.52
CA SER A 86 0.68 12.91 -6.92
C SER A 86 0.61 11.76 -7.92
N VAL A 87 0.85 10.54 -7.45
CA VAL A 87 0.77 9.31 -8.24
C VAL A 87 -0.07 8.29 -7.48
N TYR A 88 -0.94 7.59 -8.20
CA TYR A 88 -1.80 6.54 -7.65
C TYR A 88 -1.22 5.17 -7.94
N ARG A 89 -1.13 4.32 -6.91
CA ARG A 89 -0.63 2.95 -7.01
C ARG A 89 -1.51 1.99 -6.22
N PRO A 90 -1.74 0.76 -6.69
CA PRO A 90 -2.52 -0.22 -5.95
C PRO A 90 -1.83 -0.56 -4.61
N ILE A 91 -2.64 -0.87 -3.60
CA ILE A 91 -2.15 -1.29 -2.29
C ILE A 91 -1.50 -2.67 -2.42
N GLY A 92 -0.24 -2.76 -2.00
CA GLY A 92 0.51 -4.02 -1.98
C GLY A 92 1.81 -3.91 -1.18
N PRO A 93 2.38 -5.04 -0.73
CA PRO A 93 3.54 -5.06 0.17
C PRO A 93 4.80 -4.48 -0.51
N ALA A 94 5.02 -4.78 -1.79
CA ALA A 94 6.14 -4.22 -2.54
C ALA A 94 6.06 -2.70 -2.66
N MET A 95 4.85 -2.15 -2.88
CA MET A 95 4.63 -0.70 -2.93
C MET A 95 4.82 -0.07 -1.55
N ALA A 96 4.29 -0.69 -0.49
CA ALA A 96 4.48 -0.23 0.87
C ALA A 96 5.99 -0.15 1.24
N GLY A 97 6.77 -1.19 0.90
CA GLY A 97 8.22 -1.18 1.12
C GLY A 97 8.94 -0.06 0.37
N ALA A 98 8.58 0.18 -0.89
CA ALA A 98 9.14 1.28 -1.68
C ALA A 98 8.78 2.65 -1.10
N ILE A 99 7.55 2.83 -0.64
CA ILE A 99 7.08 4.06 0.02
C ILE A 99 7.84 4.29 1.33
N LEU A 100 7.99 3.25 2.17
CA LEU A 100 8.70 3.35 3.45
C LEU A 100 10.17 3.75 3.28
N ALA A 101 10.80 3.35 2.18
CA ALA A 101 12.17 3.76 1.86
C ALA A 101 12.31 5.27 1.58
N VAL A 102 11.21 5.95 1.21
CA VAL A 102 11.19 7.39 0.87
C VAL A 102 10.23 8.20 1.75
N LYS A 103 9.82 7.67 2.91
CA LYS A 103 8.77 8.24 3.78
C LYS A 103 9.00 9.69 4.20
N GLU A 104 10.26 10.13 4.30
CA GLU A 104 10.61 11.50 4.69
C GLU A 104 10.28 12.54 3.60
N LEU A 105 10.14 12.10 2.34
CA LEU A 105 9.93 12.96 1.18
C LEU A 105 8.47 13.01 0.72
N VAL A 106 7.69 11.98 1.06
CA VAL A 106 6.36 11.75 0.51
C VAL A 106 5.27 11.84 1.58
N HIS A 107 4.10 12.31 1.19
CA HIS A 107 2.87 12.17 1.95
C HIS A 107 2.02 11.09 1.29
N VAL A 108 1.38 10.25 2.09
CA VAL A 108 0.61 9.10 1.59
C VAL A 108 -0.78 9.13 2.18
N GLU A 109 -1.77 8.96 1.32
CA GLU A 109 -3.17 8.85 1.69
C GLU A 109 -3.75 7.57 1.11
N ASN A 110 -4.58 6.89 1.90
CA ASN A 110 -5.38 5.78 1.44
C ASN A 110 -6.57 6.33 0.66
N VAL A 111 -6.72 5.86 -0.57
CA VAL A 111 -7.80 6.31 -1.45
C VAL A 111 -8.50 5.13 -2.09
N ARG A 112 -9.75 5.37 -2.48
CA ARG A 112 -10.52 4.46 -3.32
C ARG A 112 -10.96 5.17 -4.59
N ARG A 113 -11.20 4.40 -5.64
CA ARG A 113 -11.89 4.91 -6.82
C ARG A 113 -13.36 5.12 -6.48
N LEU A 114 -13.91 6.25 -6.90
CA LEU A 114 -15.34 6.51 -6.89
C LEU A 114 -15.92 5.96 -8.19
N SER A 115 -16.08 4.65 -8.27
CA SER A 115 -16.69 4.01 -9.44
C SER A 115 -18.05 3.41 -9.06
N ASP A 116 -19.11 3.93 -9.69
CA ASP A 116 -20.24 3.10 -10.10
C ASP A 116 -19.72 1.96 -10.97
N ALA A 117 -20.39 0.81 -10.96
CA ALA A 117 -19.95 -0.51 -11.45
C ALA A 117 -19.32 -0.62 -12.87
N ASP A 118 -19.27 0.45 -13.66
CA ASP A 118 -18.82 0.50 -15.07
C ASP A 118 -17.33 0.87 -15.29
N GLN A 119 -16.58 1.20 -14.23
CA GLN A 119 -15.32 1.94 -14.36
C GLN A 119 -14.03 1.08 -14.39
N MET A 120 -14.12 -0.25 -14.51
CA MET A 120 -12.93 -1.13 -14.57
C MET A 120 -12.06 -0.92 -15.82
N LEU A 121 -12.58 -0.29 -16.87
CA LEU A 121 -11.86 -0.06 -18.14
C LEU A 121 -11.24 1.33 -18.26
N LEU A 122 -11.51 2.26 -17.34
CA LEU A 122 -10.90 3.58 -17.39
C LEU A 122 -9.44 3.54 -16.93
N SER A 123 -8.60 4.28 -17.66
CA SER A 123 -7.20 4.46 -17.28
C SER A 123 -7.12 5.17 -15.92
N ASP A 124 -6.09 4.87 -15.11
CA ASP A 124 -5.88 5.48 -13.79
C ASP A 124 -5.89 7.02 -13.80
N GLN A 125 -5.67 7.63 -14.97
CA GLN A 125 -5.65 9.09 -15.17
C GLN A 125 -7.04 9.74 -15.22
N ASP A 126 -8.09 8.95 -15.49
CA ASP A 126 -9.45 9.44 -15.65
C ASP A 126 -10.35 9.11 -14.45
N ALA A 127 -9.84 8.31 -13.50
CA ALA A 127 -10.56 7.90 -12.31
C ALA A 127 -10.71 9.07 -11.31
N VAL A 128 -11.90 9.13 -10.68
CA VAL A 128 -12.16 10.01 -9.54
C VAL A 128 -11.70 9.30 -8.26
N TRP A 129 -10.89 9.98 -7.46
CA TRP A 129 -10.30 9.45 -6.23
C TRP A 129 -10.91 10.09 -4.99
N VAL A 130 -11.26 9.27 -4.01
CA VAL A 130 -11.88 9.67 -2.75
C VAL A 130 -11.08 9.14 -1.57
N ASN A 131 -10.91 9.94 -0.52
CA ASN A 131 -10.20 9.55 0.70
C ASN A 131 -11.11 8.77 1.67
N GLU A 132 -10.54 8.33 2.79
CA GLU A 132 -11.27 7.65 3.88
C GLU A 132 -12.38 8.53 4.51
N ALA A 133 -12.24 9.85 4.43
CA ALA A 133 -13.24 10.80 4.93
C ALA A 133 -14.42 11.01 3.94
N GLY A 134 -14.36 10.43 2.74
CA GLY A 134 -15.39 10.61 1.71
C GLY A 134 -15.23 11.89 0.87
N GLU A 135 -14.12 12.62 1.02
CA GLU A 135 -13.81 13.82 0.24
C GLU A 135 -13.15 13.44 -1.10
N ILE A 136 -13.52 14.16 -2.17
CA ILE A 136 -12.90 13.98 -3.48
C ILE A 136 -11.52 14.64 -3.49
N VAL A 137 -10.51 13.83 -3.69
CA VAL A 137 -9.10 14.22 -3.65
C VAL A 137 -8.57 14.59 -5.02
N ASP A 138 -9.05 13.90 -6.05
CA ASP A 138 -8.69 14.14 -7.44
C ASP A 138 -9.87 13.76 -8.32
N PRO A 139 -10.49 14.72 -9.01
CA PRO A 139 -11.66 14.45 -9.81
C PRO A 139 -11.28 13.90 -11.21
N GLY A 140 -9.99 13.69 -11.50
CA GLY A 140 -9.50 13.18 -12.78
C GLY A 140 -9.49 14.24 -13.89
N LYS A 141 -8.94 13.91 -15.06
CA LYS A 141 -8.80 14.86 -16.19
C LYS A 141 -10.14 15.30 -16.79
N ALA A 142 -11.15 14.44 -16.76
CA ALA A 142 -12.47 14.72 -17.31
C ALA A 142 -13.27 15.75 -16.48
N ALA A 143 -12.92 15.92 -15.20
CA ALA A 143 -13.66 16.75 -14.27
C ALA A 143 -13.14 18.17 -14.15
N LYS A 144 -12.82 18.82 -15.27
CA LYS A 144 -12.67 20.30 -15.30
C LYS A 144 -13.97 21.03 -14.89
N LYS A 145 -15.07 20.31 -14.68
CA LYS A 145 -16.32 20.77 -14.07
C LYS A 145 -16.69 19.83 -12.91
N ALA A 146 -17.03 20.39 -11.75
CA ALA A 146 -17.37 19.61 -10.57
C ALA A 146 -18.69 18.82 -10.80
N PRO A 147 -18.77 17.54 -10.41
CA PRO A 147 -20.03 16.78 -10.44
C PRO A 147 -21.12 17.52 -9.65
N ARG A 148 -22.39 17.39 -10.08
CA ARG A 148 -23.52 18.07 -9.42
C ARG A 148 -23.56 17.68 -7.93
N GLY A 149 -23.55 18.67 -7.04
CA GLY A 149 -23.55 18.47 -5.58
C GLY A 149 -22.16 18.35 -4.94
N TYR A 150 -21.08 18.35 -5.71
CA TYR A 150 -19.71 18.26 -5.20
C TYR A 150 -18.90 19.51 -5.58
N LYS A 151 -18.03 20.00 -4.69
CA LYS A 151 -17.13 21.14 -4.94
C LYS A 151 -15.72 20.61 -5.12
N ILE A 152 -15.06 20.92 -6.26
CA ILE A 152 -13.65 20.58 -6.47
C ILE A 152 -12.81 21.47 -5.57
N VAL A 153 -12.24 20.88 -4.53
CA VAL A 153 -11.19 21.51 -3.71
C VAL A 153 -9.85 21.08 -4.31
N GLY A 154 -9.22 21.99 -5.06
CA GLY A 154 -7.85 21.80 -5.56
C GLY A 154 -6.85 21.69 -4.40
N ASN A 155 -5.54 21.67 -4.72
CA ASN A 155 -4.44 21.46 -3.77
C ASN A 155 -4.30 22.52 -2.63
N VAL A 156 -5.27 23.41 -2.47
CA VAL A 156 -5.56 24.13 -1.21
C VAL A 156 -7.09 24.04 -1.01
N VAL A 157 -7.47 23.35 0.06
CA VAL A 157 -8.80 22.83 0.34
C VAL A 157 -9.54 23.81 1.27
N SER A 158 -10.57 24.50 0.78
CA SER A 158 -11.58 25.24 1.55
C SER A 158 -11.11 26.34 2.53
N GLU A 159 -11.61 27.57 2.33
CA GLU A 159 -11.36 28.72 3.22
C GLU A 159 -11.66 28.42 4.70
N VAL A 160 -12.72 27.64 4.97
CA VAL A 160 -13.13 27.24 6.32
C VAL A 160 -12.09 26.36 7.01
N ARG A 161 -11.46 25.42 6.28
CA ARG A 161 -10.46 24.51 6.84
C ARG A 161 -9.11 25.20 7.03
N ASP A 162 -8.74 26.09 6.10
CA ASP A 162 -7.55 26.95 6.24
C ASP A 162 -7.66 27.86 7.46
N GLN A 163 -8.85 28.43 7.69
CA GLN A 163 -9.16 29.20 8.90
C GLN A 163 -9.09 28.33 10.17
N GLN A 164 -9.62 27.10 10.15
CA GLN A 164 -9.53 26.19 11.30
C GLN A 164 -8.08 25.82 11.67
N ILE A 165 -7.21 25.61 10.68
CA ILE A 165 -5.79 25.28 10.92
C ILE A 165 -5.05 26.49 11.50
N LYS A 166 -5.31 27.69 10.98
CA LYS A 166 -4.77 28.95 11.52
C LYS A 166 -5.25 29.22 12.94
N ASN A 167 -6.52 28.94 13.22
CA ASN A 167 -7.11 29.14 14.55
C ASN A 167 -6.66 28.09 15.57
N ALA A 168 -6.33 26.86 15.13
CA ALA A 168 -5.85 25.80 16.01
C ALA A 168 -4.35 25.90 16.36
N SER A 169 -3.62 26.84 15.77
CA SER A 169 -2.18 27.05 15.98
C SER A 169 -1.82 28.36 16.70
N SER A 170 -2.83 29.03 17.29
CA SER A 170 -2.66 30.15 18.22
C SER A 170 -2.93 29.74 19.67
#